data_AF-A0A382K4Q9-F1
#
_entry.id   AF-A0A382K4Q9-F1
#
_cell.length_a   1.000
_cell.length_b   1.000
_cell.length_c   1.000
_cell.angle_alpha   90.00
_cell.angle_beta   90.00
_cell.angle_gamma   90.00
#
_symmetry.space_group_name_H-M   'P 1'
#
loop_
_entity.id
_entity.type
_entity.pdbx_description
1 polymer ?
#
loop_
_entity_poly.entity_id
_entity_poly.type
_entity_poly.pdbx_seq_one_letter_code
_entity_poly.pdbx_strand_id
1 'polypeptide(L)' 'MKHLLLTIIAALLLMETAFADPIHDAAENGNLSGVQAELEKGVDVNAKREGGSTPL' A
#
# COMPACT_ATOMS: atom_id res chain seq x y z
N MET A 1 -10.11 27.77 14.26
CA MET A 1 -8.88 27.08 14.72
C MET A 1 -9.13 25.60 15.04
N LYS A 2 -10.10 25.23 15.90
CA LYS A 2 -10.40 23.82 16.25
C LYS A 2 -10.89 22.97 15.07
N HIS A 3 -11.76 23.52 14.22
CA HIS A 3 -12.24 22.82 13.02
C HIS A 3 -11.14 22.57 11.98
N LEU A 4 -10.13 23.45 11.90
CA LEU A 4 -9.02 23.30 10.97
C LEU A 4 -8.16 22.08 11.30
N LEU A 5 -7.89 21.85 12.59
CA LEU A 5 -7.20 20.65 13.06
C LEU A 5 -7.99 19.37 12.73
N LEU A 6 -9.30 19.39 12.97
CA LEU A 6 -10.17 18.25 12.66
C LEU A 6 -10.25 17.97 11.15
N THR A 7 -10.28 19.00 10.31
CA THR A 7 -10.26 18.83 8.85
C THR A 7 -8.91 18.30 8.34
N ILE A 8 -7.80 18.70 8.96
CA ILE A 8 -6.47 18.17 8.61
C ILE A 8 -6.37 16.70 9.00
N ILE A 9 -6.82 16.32 10.20
CA ILE A 9 -6.84 14.92 10.64
C ILE A 9 -7.76 14.09 9.75
N ALA A 10 -8.96 14.57 9.43
CA ALA A 10 -9.87 13.88 8.52
C ALA A 10 -9.27 13.72 7.11
N ALA A 11 -8.58 14.74 6.58
CA ALA A 11 -7.91 14.64 5.28
C ALA A 11 -6.74 13.66 5.28
N LEU A 12 -6.02 13.53 6.42
CA LEU A 12 -4.98 12.50 6.59
C LEU A 12 -5.57 11.08 6.69
N LEU A 13 -6.77 10.92 7.28
CA LEU A 13 -7.47 9.65 7.38
C LEU A 13 -8.14 9.22 6.06
N LEU A 14 -8.46 10.15 5.17
CA LEU A 14 -8.99 9.85 3.83
C LEU A 14 -7.92 9.40 2.83
N MET A 15 -6.64 9.43 3.23
CA MET A 15 -5.58 8.67 2.56
C MET A 15 -5.54 7.23 3.08
N GLU A 16 -6.70 6.62 3.29
CA GLU A 16 -6.80 5.17 3.11
C GLU A 16 -6.59 4.94 1.61
N THR A 17 -5.31 4.87 1.22
CA THR A 17 -4.90 4.34 -0.06
C THR A 17 -5.72 3.08 -0.25
N ALA A 18 -6.55 3.03 -1.31
CA ALA A 18 -7.22 1.80 -1.71
C ALA A 18 -6.22 0.65 -1.53
N PHE A 19 -6.65 -0.46 -0.92
CA PHE A 19 -5.89 -1.69 -0.70
C PHE A 19 -5.41 -2.32 -2.04
N ALA A 20 -4.77 -1.54 -2.90
CA ALA A 20 -3.78 -2.03 -3.83
C ALA A 20 -2.63 -2.44 -2.92
N ASP A 21 -2.38 -3.73 -2.81
CA ASP A 21 -1.12 -4.22 -2.28
C ASP A 21 -0.13 -4.16 -3.46
N PRO A 22 0.63 -3.06 -3.63
CA PRO A 22 1.31 -2.78 -4.90
C PRO A 22 2.35 -3.85 -5.26
N ILE A 23 2.90 -4.57 -4.26
CA ILE A 23 3.81 -5.69 -4.51
C ILE A 23 3.07 -6.94 -5.01
N HIS A 24 1.83 -7.22 -4.57
CA HIS A 24 1.00 -8.28 -5.12
C HIS A 24 0.63 -7.97 -6.56
N ASP A 25 0.17 -6.75 -6.84
CA ASP A 25 -0.18 -6.32 -8.19
C ASP A 25 1.03 -6.38 -9.12
N ALA A 26 2.21 -5.92 -8.65
CA ALA A 26 3.43 -5.98 -9.44
C ALA A 26 3.86 -7.43 -9.72
N ALA A 27 3.75 -8.33 -8.74
CA ALA A 27 4.07 -9.74 -8.91
C ALA A 27 3.09 -10.45 -9.85
N GLU A 28 1.78 -10.23 -9.68
CA GLU A 28 0.72 -10.81 -10.53
C GLU A 28 0.87 -10.38 -11.99
N ASN A 29 1.26 -9.12 -12.22
CA ASN A 29 1.48 -8.58 -13.56
C ASN A 29 2.87 -8.90 -14.16
N GLY A 30 3.77 -9.55 -13.41
CA GLY A 30 5.16 -9.78 -13.85
C GLY A 30 5.98 -8.48 -14.00
N ASN A 31 5.57 -7.41 -13.33
CA ASN A 31 6.20 -6.09 -13.38
C ASN A 31 7.45 -6.04 -12.49
N LEU A 32 8.59 -6.47 -13.02
CA LEU A 32 9.86 -6.53 -12.28
C LEU A 32 10.30 -5.18 -11.70
N SER A 33 10.14 -4.09 -12.45
CA SER A 33 10.52 -2.75 -11.95
C SER A 33 9.59 -2.30 -10.82
N GLY A 34 8.30 -2.63 -10.90
CA GLY A 34 7.34 -2.43 -9.81
C GLY A 34 7.72 -3.21 -8.56
N VAL A 35 8.03 -4.51 -8.69
CA VAL A 35 8.48 -5.34 -7.57
C VAL A 35 9.72 -4.73 -6.92
N GLN A 36 10.72 -4.34 -7.72
CA GLN A 36 11.95 -3.75 -7.20
C GLN A 36 11.69 -2.44 -6.46
N ALA A 37 10.83 -1.56 -6.98
CA ALA A 37 10.48 -0.31 -6.34
C ALA A 37 9.79 -0.52 -4.98
N GLU A 38 8.94 -1.55 -4.85
CA GLU A 38 8.33 -1.87 -3.55
C GLU A 38 9.33 -2.49 -2.57
N LEU A 39 10.25 -3.34 -3.04
CA LEU A 39 11.33 -3.90 -2.21
C LEU A 39 12.24 -2.81 -1.63
N GLU A 40 12.53 -1.76 -2.40
CA GLU A 40 13.34 -0.63 -1.94
C GLU A 40 12.66 0.17 -0.83
N LYS A 41 11.33 0.11 -0.72
CA LYS A 41 10.58 0.68 0.41
C LYS A 41 10.64 -0.19 1.67
N GLY A 42 11.19 -1.41 1.58
CA GLY A 42 11.31 -2.34 2.70
C GLY A 42 9.99 -3.03 3.05
N VAL A 43 9.08 -3.20 2.08
CA VAL A 43 7.84 -3.96 2.30
C VAL A 43 8.15 -5.43 2.62
N ASP A 44 7.32 -6.04 3.46
CA ASP A 44 7.41 -7.48 3.71
C ASP A 44 6.92 -8.25 2.48
N VAL A 45 7.84 -8.96 1.83
CA VAL A 45 7.57 -9.80 0.64
C VAL A 45 6.66 -10.98 0.92
N ASN A 46 6.42 -11.31 2.20
CA ASN A 46 5.51 -12.35 2.64
C ASN A 46 4.20 -11.79 3.22
N ALA A 47 3.96 -10.47 3.09
CA ALA A 47 2.73 -9.86 3.54
C ALA A 47 1.53 -10.53 2.86
N LYS A 48 0.52 -10.87 3.67
CA LYS A 48 -0.72 -11.45 3.17
C LYS A 48 -1.74 -10.35 2.97
N ARG A 49 -2.37 -10.31 1.80
CA ARG A 49 -3.57 -9.49 1.57
C ARG A 49 -4.79 -10.11 2.26
N GLU A 50 -5.93 -9.43 2.22
CA GLU A 50 -7.18 -9.91 2.85
C GLU A 50 -7.60 -11.34 2.40
N GLY A 51 -7.22 -11.74 1.18
CA GLY A 51 -7.44 -13.08 0.64
C GLY A 51 -6.41 -14.15 1.08
N GLY A 52 -5.44 -13.79 1.92
CA GLY A 52 -4.41 -14.69 2.44
C GLY A 52 -3.26 -15.01 1.49
N SER A 53 -3.29 -14.53 0.25
CA SER A 53 -2.20 -14.72 -0.71
C SER A 53 -1.01 -13.81 -0.41
N THR A 54 0.18 -14.33 -0.67
CA THR A 54 1.44 -13.59 -0.69
C THR A 54 1.77 -13.11 -2.11
N PRO A 55 2.68 -12.13 -2.27
CA PRO A 55 3.23 -11.77 -3.59
C PRO A 55 4.05 -12.90 -4.25
N LEU A 56 4.64 -13.79 -3.45
CA LEU A 56 5.28 -15.04 -3.85
C LEU A 56 4.25 -16.17 -4.01
#